data_AF-A0ABD6F938-F1
#
_entry.id   AF-A0ABD6F938-F1
#
_cell.length_a   1.000
_cell.length_b   1.000
_cell.length_c   1.000
_cell.angle_alpha   90.00
_cell.angle_beta   90.00
_cell.angle_gamma   90.00
#
_symmetry.space_group_name_H-M   'P 1'
#
loop_
_entity.id
_entity.type
_entity.pdbx_description
1 polymer ?
#
loop_
_entity_poly.entity_id
_entity_poly.type
_entity_poly.pdbx_seq_one_letter_code
_entity_poly.pdbx_strand_id
1 'polypeptide(L)'
;LILAVNITAALGALAFGQLQDRLGHVRTIALTLAGWIATVLIAYSAAGRSEFWIAANLAGLCLGASQSAGRALIGYLSPRDRRGEFFGLWGLAVKLSSILGPVTYGLASWLSGGDHRLAFLITGSYFLVGLLLLATVNTRRGRRAALRAAA
;
A
#
# COMPACT_ATOMS: atom_id res chain seq x y z
N LEU A 1 -8.14 18.83 -5.59
CA LEU A 1 -7.86 17.64 -4.76
C LEU A 1 -7.04 16.60 -5.53
N ILE A 2 -7.55 16.04 -6.63
CA ILE A 2 -6.88 14.99 -7.41
C ILE A 2 -5.45 15.37 -7.83
N LEU A 3 -5.23 16.58 -8.36
CA LEU A 3 -3.90 17.04 -8.77
C LEU A 3 -2.92 17.12 -7.58
N ALA A 4 -3.36 17.67 -6.45
CA ALA A 4 -2.55 17.79 -5.23
C ALA A 4 -2.17 16.42 -4.65
N VAL A 5 -3.12 15.47 -4.66
CA VAL A 5 -2.88 14.08 -4.22
C VAL A 5 -1.90 13.37 -5.14
N ASN A 6 -1.94 13.62 -6.46
CA ASN A 6 -0.98 13.04 -7.40
C ASN A 6 0.42 13.64 -7.25
N ILE A 7 0.53 14.95 -6.98
CA ILE A 7 1.83 15.58 -6.70
C ILE A 7 2.43 15.01 -5.41
N THR A 8 1.63 14.91 -4.34
CA THR A 8 2.09 14.27 -3.10
C THR A 8 2.39 12.79 -3.28
N ALA A 9 1.66 12.06 -4.13
CA ALA A 9 2.00 10.70 -4.50
C ALA A 9 3.34 10.61 -5.24
N ALA A 10 3.62 11.51 -6.18
CA ALA A 10 4.92 11.56 -6.85
C ALA A 10 6.05 11.80 -5.84
N LEU A 11 5.87 12.74 -4.90
CA LEU A 11 6.83 12.99 -3.82
C LEU A 11 7.02 11.77 -2.91
N GLY A 12 5.92 11.11 -2.53
CA GLY A 12 5.95 9.91 -1.71
C GLY A 12 6.69 8.76 -2.40
N ALA A 13 6.45 8.57 -3.70
CA ALA A 13 7.13 7.54 -4.49
C ALA A 13 8.66 7.76 -4.55
N LEU A 14 9.11 9.01 -4.70
CA LEU A 14 10.52 9.36 -4.74
C LEU A 14 11.17 9.24 -3.35
N ALA A 15 10.56 9.83 -2.33
CA ALA A 15 11.08 9.83 -0.96
C ALA A 15 11.18 8.39 -0.40
N PHE A 16 10.12 7.58 -0.56
CA PHE A 16 10.14 6.21 -0.08
C PHE A 16 10.99 5.28 -0.95
N GLY A 17 11.18 5.59 -2.24
CA GLY A 17 12.17 4.90 -3.08
C GLY A 17 13.58 5.04 -2.51
N GLN A 18 14.01 6.27 -2.20
CA GLN A 18 15.31 6.52 -1.57
C GLN A 18 15.40 5.93 -0.15
N LEU A 19 14.31 5.99 0.61
CA LEU A 19 14.25 5.42 1.95
C LEU A 19 14.36 3.89 1.93
N GLN A 20 13.82 3.25 0.89
CA GLN A 20 13.87 1.80 0.70
C GLN A 20 15.27 1.26 0.50
N ASP A 21 16.13 2.01 -0.17
CA ASP A 21 17.53 1.64 -0.36
C ASP A 21 18.31 1.69 0.97
N ARG A 22 17.89 2.53 1.92
CA ARG A 22 18.54 2.68 3.24
C ARG A 22 17.98 1.78 4.33
N LEU A 23 16.65 1.68 4.45
CA LEU A 23 15.98 0.94 5.54
C LEU A 23 15.68 -0.52 5.18
N GLY A 24 15.64 -0.85 3.89
CA GLY A 24 15.28 -2.17 3.38
C GLY A 24 13.78 -2.32 3.09
N HIS A 25 13.47 -3.21 2.16
CA HIS A 25 12.15 -3.26 1.49
C HIS A 25 10.95 -3.53 2.42
N VAL A 26 11.04 -4.48 3.35
CA VAL A 26 9.93 -4.81 4.26
C VAL A 26 9.64 -3.66 5.22
N ARG A 27 10.68 -3.01 5.77
CA ARG A 27 10.49 -1.89 6.70
C ARG A 27 9.82 -0.71 6.01
N THR A 28 10.21 -0.42 4.77
CA THR A 28 9.57 0.64 3.98
C THR A 28 8.09 0.35 3.77
N ILE A 29 7.71 -0.88 3.38
CA ILE A 29 6.30 -1.23 3.18
C ILE A 29 5.53 -1.19 4.52
N ALA A 30 6.15 -1.60 5.63
CA ALA A 30 5.55 -1.50 6.95
C ALA A 30 5.28 -0.04 7.34
N LEU A 31 6.23 0.87 7.07
CA LEU A 31 6.06 2.31 7.29
C LEU A 31 4.92 2.88 6.43
N THR A 32 4.81 2.47 5.17
CA THR A 32 3.70 2.92 4.31
C THR A 32 2.35 2.42 4.81
N LEU A 33 2.27 1.18 5.29
CA LEU A 33 1.04 0.62 5.87
C LEU A 33 0.67 1.32 7.18
N ALA A 34 1.65 1.65 8.03
CA ALA A 34 1.44 2.46 9.22
C ALA A 34 0.92 3.87 8.87
N GLY A 35 1.47 4.49 7.82
CA GLY A 35 0.99 5.77 7.30
C GLY A 35 -0.45 5.71 6.78
N TRP A 36 -0.84 4.62 6.11
CA TRP A 36 -2.22 4.36 5.71
C TRP A 36 -3.17 4.20 6.90
N ILE A 37 -2.76 3.47 7.94
CA ILE A 37 -3.55 3.34 9.18
C ILE A 37 -3.74 4.72 9.82
N ALA A 38 -2.68 5.52 9.94
CA ALA A 38 -2.78 6.88 10.46
C ALA A 38 -3.72 7.77 9.60
N THR A 39 -3.64 7.65 8.28
CA THR A 39 -4.54 8.34 7.34
C THR A 39 -6.00 7.99 7.60
N VAL A 40 -6.31 6.71 7.80
CA VAL A 40 -7.69 6.25 8.10
C VAL A 40 -8.17 6.80 9.44
N LEU A 41 -7.31 6.82 10.47
CA LEU A 41 -7.65 7.38 11.77
C LEU A 41 -7.95 8.88 11.70
N ILE A 42 -7.11 9.65 10.99
CA ILE A 42 -7.32 11.10 10.78
C ILE A 42 -8.60 11.34 9.97
N ALA A 43 -8.83 10.56 8.92
CA ALA A 43 -10.04 10.68 8.10
C ALA A 43 -11.31 10.34 8.89
N TYR A 44 -11.25 9.36 9.80
CA TYR A 44 -12.35 8.99 10.68
C TYR A 44 -12.68 10.10 11.70
N SER A 45 -11.66 10.78 12.24
CA SER A 45 -11.83 11.88 13.20
C SER A 45 -12.05 13.25 12.55
N ALA A 46 -11.96 13.35 11.22
CA ALA A 46 -12.08 14.63 10.53
C ALA A 46 -13.50 15.20 10.66
N ALA A 47 -13.61 16.34 11.33
CA ALA A 47 -14.85 17.10 11.48
C ALA A 47 -14.87 18.33 10.55
N GLY A 48 -13.72 18.73 10.00
CA GLY A 48 -13.55 19.93 9.18
C GLY A 48 -12.74 19.71 7.90
N ARG A 49 -12.74 20.77 7.06
CA ARG A 49 -12.08 20.78 5.74
C ARG A 49 -10.56 20.65 5.84
N SER A 50 -9.95 21.22 6.88
CA SER A 50 -8.49 21.21 7.10
C SER A 50 -7.96 19.79 7.37
N GLU A 51 -8.63 19.05 8.25
CA GLU A 51 -8.26 17.67 8.62
C GLU A 51 -8.38 16.73 7.41
N PHE A 52 -9.42 16.92 6.60
CA PHE A 52 -9.58 16.18 5.35
C PHE A 52 -8.43 16.42 4.36
N TRP A 53 -7.93 17.67 4.25
CA TRP A 53 -6.77 17.97 3.41
C TRP A 53 -5.49 17.32 3.93
N ILE A 54 -5.30 17.28 5.26
CA ILE A 54 -4.14 16.59 5.87
C ILE A 54 -4.21 15.10 5.55
N ALA A 55 -5.37 14.46 5.78
CA ALA A 55 -5.59 13.07 5.43
C ALA A 55 -5.36 12.80 3.94
N ALA A 56 -5.87 13.66 3.04
CA ALA A 56 -5.72 13.48 1.60
C ALA A 56 -4.25 13.57 1.12
N ASN A 57 -3.46 14.51 1.66
CA ASN A 57 -2.05 14.62 1.30
C ASN A 57 -1.23 13.45 1.87
N LEU A 58 -1.55 13.01 3.10
CA LEU A 58 -0.91 11.83 3.69
C LEU A 58 -1.27 10.55 2.90
N ALA A 59 -2.52 10.41 2.50
CA ALA A 59 -2.98 9.34 1.60
C ALA A 59 -2.22 9.36 0.28
N GLY A 60 -2.02 10.54 -0.31
CA GLY A 60 -1.22 10.73 -1.53
C GLY A 60 0.19 10.21 -1.36
N LEU A 61 0.91 10.68 -0.33
CA LEU A 61 2.26 10.20 -0.01
C LEU A 61 2.30 8.67 0.15
N CYS A 62 1.38 8.11 0.93
CA CYS A 62 1.33 6.67 1.20
C CYS A 62 0.99 5.86 -0.07
N LEU A 63 0.13 6.39 -0.95
CA LEU A 63 -0.22 5.78 -2.23
C LEU A 63 1.00 5.65 -3.13
N GLY A 64 1.73 6.75 -3.34
CA GLY A 64 2.94 6.74 -4.15
C GLY A 64 4.03 5.84 -3.58
N ALA A 65 4.23 5.91 -2.27
CA ALA A 65 5.20 5.09 -1.57
C ALA A 65 4.88 3.59 -1.68
N SER A 66 3.61 3.20 -1.53
CA SER A 66 3.17 1.80 -1.63
C SER A 66 3.37 1.25 -3.05
N GLN A 67 3.08 2.04 -4.09
CA GLN A 67 3.27 1.63 -5.47
C GLN A 67 4.75 1.44 -5.83
N SER A 68 5.61 2.36 -5.41
CA SER A 68 7.06 2.25 -5.61
C SER A 68 7.62 1.04 -4.85
N ALA A 69 7.29 0.92 -3.55
CA ALA A 69 7.87 -0.08 -2.69
C ALA A 69 7.43 -1.52 -3.01
N GLY A 70 6.16 -1.70 -3.38
CA GLY A 70 5.64 -2.99 -3.82
C GLY A 70 6.35 -3.51 -5.07
N ARG A 71 6.52 -2.66 -6.09
CA ARG A 71 7.23 -3.03 -7.33
C ARG A 71 8.70 -3.36 -7.07
N ALA A 72 9.36 -2.55 -6.24
CA ALA A 72 10.75 -2.78 -5.87
C ALA A 72 10.94 -4.11 -5.11
N LEU A 73 10.04 -4.45 -4.17
CA LEU A 73 10.09 -5.72 -3.45
C LEU A 73 9.90 -6.93 -4.38
N ILE A 74 8.92 -6.87 -5.31
CA ILE A 74 8.72 -7.95 -6.28
C ILE A 74 9.95 -8.11 -7.18
N GLY A 75 10.50 -7.01 -7.70
CA GLY A 75 11.73 -7.06 -8.48
C GLY A 75 12.92 -7.66 -7.70
N TYR A 76 12.99 -7.38 -6.40
CA TYR A 76 14.01 -7.93 -5.51
C TYR A 76 13.83 -9.43 -5.23
N LEU A 77 12.60 -9.92 -5.14
CA LEU A 77 12.30 -11.33 -4.88
C LEU A 77 12.22 -12.20 -6.15
N SER A 78 12.21 -11.58 -7.33
CA SER A 78 12.08 -12.29 -8.61
C SER A 78 13.43 -12.84 -9.11
N PRO A 79 13.52 -14.14 -9.48
CA PRO A 79 14.65 -14.68 -10.24
C PRO A 79 14.81 -13.96 -11.58
N ARG A 80 16.04 -13.84 -12.11
CA ARG A 80 16.31 -13.08 -13.35
C ARG A 80 15.53 -13.62 -14.54
N ASP A 81 15.40 -14.94 -14.64
CA ASP A 81 14.82 -15.63 -15.80
C ASP A 81 13.29 -15.73 -15.73
N ARG A 82 12.70 -15.42 -14.57
CA ARG A 82 11.24 -15.50 -14.33
C ARG A 82 10.62 -14.18 -13.90
N ARG A 83 11.30 -13.06 -14.09
CA ARG A 83 10.78 -11.72 -13.71
C ARG A 83 9.41 -11.43 -14.34
N GLY A 84 9.22 -11.81 -15.60
CA GLY A 84 7.95 -11.62 -16.30
C GLY A 84 6.77 -12.31 -15.60
N GLU A 85 6.96 -13.54 -15.14
CA GLU A 85 5.94 -14.32 -14.43
C GLU A 85 5.57 -13.68 -13.08
N PHE A 86 6.59 -13.28 -12.29
CA PHE A 86 6.38 -12.63 -11.00
C PHE A 86 5.68 -11.27 -11.13
N PHE A 87 6.07 -10.45 -12.11
CA PHE A 87 5.39 -9.18 -12.38
C PHE A 87 3.99 -9.38 -12.96
N GLY A 88 3.77 -10.44 -13.73
CA GLY A 88 2.44 -10.84 -14.20
C GLY A 88 1.50 -11.20 -13.05
N LEU A 89 1.95 -12.04 -12.12
CA LEU A 89 1.20 -12.40 -10.90
C LEU A 89 0.95 -11.18 -10.00
N TRP A 90 1.96 -10.31 -9.82
CA TRP A 90 1.79 -9.06 -9.09
C TRP A 90 0.75 -8.15 -9.75
N GLY A 91 0.79 -8.00 -11.07
CA GLY A 91 -0.19 -7.22 -11.83
C GLY A 91 -1.60 -7.77 -11.70
N LEU A 92 -1.77 -9.10 -11.75
CA LEU A 92 -3.05 -9.76 -11.51
C LEU A 92 -3.58 -9.47 -10.09
N ALA A 93 -2.73 -9.60 -9.06
CA ALA A 93 -3.10 -9.33 -7.68
C ALA A 93 -3.51 -7.86 -7.45
N VAL A 94 -2.83 -6.90 -8.10
CA VAL A 94 -3.19 -5.48 -8.06
C VAL A 94 -4.55 -5.24 -8.72
N LYS A 95 -4.80 -5.86 -9.88
CA LYS A 95 -6.10 -5.74 -10.57
C LYS A 95 -7.24 -6.33 -9.73
N LEU A 96 -7.05 -7.51 -9.14
CA LEU A 96 -8.03 -8.11 -8.24
C LEU A 96 -8.30 -7.21 -7.02
N SER A 97 -7.25 -6.66 -6.42
CA SER A 97 -7.37 -5.69 -5.31
C SER A 97 -8.17 -4.45 -5.71
N SER A 98 -8.02 -3.96 -6.96
CA SER A 98 -8.76 -2.80 -7.47
C SER A 98 -10.26 -3.05 -7.66
N ILE A 99 -10.68 -4.32 -7.70
CA ILE A 99 -12.09 -4.72 -7.74
C ILE A 99 -12.60 -4.94 -6.31
N LEU A 100 -11.85 -5.71 -5.50
CA LEU A 100 -12.26 -6.05 -4.14
C LEU A 100 -12.39 -4.82 -3.23
N GLY A 101 -11.49 -3.84 -3.35
CA GLY A 101 -11.53 -2.63 -2.53
C GLY A 101 -12.85 -1.85 -2.69
N PRO A 102 -13.20 -1.38 -3.90
CA PRO A 102 -14.46 -0.68 -4.14
C PRO A 102 -15.70 -1.52 -3.86
N VAL A 103 -15.70 -2.82 -4.16
CA VAL A 103 -16.84 -3.71 -3.89
C VAL A 103 -17.10 -3.82 -2.39
N THR A 104 -16.07 -4.09 -1.59
CA THR A 104 -16.22 -4.21 -0.13
C THR A 104 -16.53 -2.87 0.53
N TYR A 105 -15.91 -1.78 0.06
CA TYR A 105 -16.23 -0.43 0.51
C TYR A 105 -17.68 -0.03 0.17
N GLY A 106 -18.15 -0.33 -1.04
CA GLY A 106 -19.51 -0.02 -1.48
C GLY A 106 -20.56 -0.81 -0.72
N LEU A 107 -20.34 -2.11 -0.53
CA LEU A 107 -21.20 -2.97 0.30
C LEU A 107 -21.26 -2.48 1.74
N ALA A 108 -20.11 -2.12 2.33
CA ALA A 108 -20.05 -1.56 3.66
C ALA A 108 -20.86 -0.27 3.79
N SER A 109 -20.67 0.66 2.85
CA SER A 109 -21.40 1.94 2.84
C SER A 109 -22.92 1.74 2.69
N TRP A 110 -23.32 0.80 1.84
CA TRP A 110 -24.74 0.46 1.63
C TRP A 110 -25.38 -0.18 2.87
N LEU A 111 -24.72 -1.17 3.49
CA LEU A 111 -25.18 -1.81 4.73
C LEU A 111 -25.23 -0.84 5.91
N SER A 112 -24.37 0.18 5.91
CA SER A 112 -24.29 1.20 6.97
C SER A 112 -25.32 2.31 6.80
N GLY A 113 -26.20 2.23 5.80
CA GLY A 113 -27.25 3.24 5.56
C GLY A 113 -26.69 4.64 5.23
N GLY A 114 -25.45 4.74 4.74
CA GLY A 114 -24.79 6.01 4.41
C GLY A 114 -23.82 6.54 5.46
N ASP A 115 -23.60 5.87 6.59
CA ASP A 115 -22.53 6.25 7.53
C ASP A 115 -21.17 5.76 6.99
N HIS A 116 -20.34 6.71 6.54
CA HIS A 116 -19.04 6.43 5.90
C HIS A 116 -17.98 5.95 6.90
N ARG A 117 -18.26 6.08 8.21
CA ARG A 117 -17.36 5.67 9.29
C ARG A 117 -17.02 4.18 9.26
N LEU A 118 -18.01 3.33 9.00
CA LEU A 118 -17.80 1.88 8.88
C LEU A 118 -16.95 1.52 7.65
N ALA A 119 -17.12 2.25 6.55
CA ALA A 119 -16.33 2.04 5.34
C ALA A 119 -14.85 2.43 5.53
N PHE A 120 -14.56 3.49 6.31
CA PHE A 120 -13.20 3.82 6.73
C PHE A 120 -12.57 2.73 7.59
N LEU A 121 -13.31 2.17 8.57
CA LEU A 121 -12.80 1.10 9.43
C LEU A 121 -12.49 -0.18 8.64
N ILE A 122 -13.33 -0.54 7.67
CA ILE A 122 -13.06 -1.68 6.78
C ILE A 122 -11.81 -1.44 5.94
N THR A 123 -11.64 -0.23 5.41
CA THR A 123 -10.41 0.15 4.69
C THR A 123 -9.18 0.05 5.61
N GLY A 124 -9.29 0.53 6.86
CA GLY A 124 -8.26 0.38 7.88
C GLY A 124 -7.91 -1.07 8.18
N SER A 125 -8.91 -1.95 8.22
CA SER A 125 -8.70 -3.39 8.47
C SER A 125 -7.86 -4.06 7.38
N TYR A 126 -8.01 -3.67 6.12
CA TYR A 126 -7.15 -4.18 5.03
C TYR A 126 -5.68 -3.81 5.25
N PHE A 127 -5.40 -2.59 5.71
CA PHE A 127 -4.03 -2.18 6.01
C PHE A 127 -3.46 -2.90 7.22
N LEU A 128 -4.27 -3.15 8.25
CA LEU A 128 -3.86 -3.95 9.42
C LEU A 128 -3.55 -5.40 9.04
N VAL A 129 -4.44 -6.05 8.28
CA VAL A 129 -4.21 -7.42 7.78
C VAL A 129 -2.98 -7.45 6.89
N GLY A 130 -2.80 -6.47 6.01
CA GLY A 130 -1.60 -6.34 5.18
C GLY A 130 -0.33 -6.21 6.01
N LEU A 131 -0.35 -5.46 7.11
CA LEU A 131 0.79 -5.28 8.01
C LEU A 131 1.12 -6.57 8.77
N LEU A 132 0.11 -7.28 9.25
CA LEU A 132 0.27 -8.58 9.92
C LEU A 132 0.84 -9.63 8.96
N LEU A 133 0.33 -9.71 7.74
CA LEU A 133 0.87 -10.60 6.70
C LEU A 133 2.31 -10.23 6.36
N LEU A 134 2.62 -8.95 6.22
CA LEU A 134 3.97 -8.48 5.95
C LEU A 134 4.96 -8.87 7.07
N ALA A 135 4.52 -8.89 8.33
CA ALA A 135 5.35 -9.31 9.46
C ALA A 135 5.81 -10.77 9.34
N THR A 136 5.06 -11.62 8.62
CA THR A 136 5.45 -13.02 8.35
C THR A 136 6.47 -13.16 7.21
N VAL A 137 6.70 -12.11 6.42
CA VAL A 137 7.55 -12.16 5.22
C VAL A 137 9.03 -12.04 5.58
N ASN A 138 9.80 -13.09 5.27
CA ASN A 138 11.26 -13.09 5.42
C ASN A 138 11.95 -12.82 4.08
N THR A 139 12.40 -11.57 3.86
CA THR A 139 13.10 -11.15 2.64
C THR A 139 14.43 -11.87 2.41
N ARG A 140 15.18 -12.19 3.47
CA ARG A 140 16.46 -12.89 3.33
C ARG A 140 16.26 -14.30 2.76
N ARG A 141 15.22 -15.00 3.23
CA ARG A 141 14.86 -16.33 2.72
C ARG A 141 14.40 -16.24 1.26
N GLY A 142 13.51 -15.29 0.95
CA GLY A 142 13.01 -15.09 -0.41
C GLY A 142 14.12 -14.75 -1.41
N ARG A 143 15.04 -13.86 -1.05
CA ARG A 143 16.18 -13.49 -1.92
C ARG A 143 17.12 -14.68 -2.16
N ARG A 144 17.41 -15.48 -1.15
CA ARG A 144 18.25 -16.68 -1.30
C ARG A 144 17.61 -17.70 -2.25
N ALA A 145 16.30 -17.90 -2.15
CA ALA A 145 15.58 -18.78 -3.08
C ALA A 145 15.63 -18.24 -4.51
N ALA A 146 15.43 -16.93 -4.70
CA ALA A 146 15.49 -16.29 -6.02
C ALA A 146 16.88 -16.41 -6.67
N LEU A 147 17.96 -16.29 -5.89
CA LEU A 147 19.32 -16.46 -6.38
C LEU A 147 19.64 -17.91 -6.73
N ARG A 148 19.15 -18.88 -5.95
CA ARG A 148 19.34 -20.32 -6.22
C ARG A 148 18.57 -20.78 -7.46
N ALA A 149 17.40 -20.23 -7.72
CA ALA A 149 16.61 -20.57 -8.90
C ALA A 149 17.16 -19.97 -10.21
N ALA A 150 18.14 -19.05 -10.11
CA ALA A 150 18.81 -18.40 -11.23
C ALA A 150 20.26 -18.88 -11.42
N ALA A 151 20.70 -19.85 -10.61
CA ALA A 151 21.99 -20.53 -10.71
C ALA A 151 21.77 -21.91 -11.34
#